data_AF-A0A9E1US22-F1
#
_entry.id   AF-A0A9E1US22-F1
#
_cell.length_a   1.000
_cell.length_b   1.000
_cell.length_c   1.000
_cell.angle_alpha   90.00
_cell.angle_beta   90.00
_cell.angle_gamma   90.00
#
_symmetry.space_group_name_H-M   'P 1'
#
loop_
_entity.id
_entity.type
_entity.pdbx_description
1 polymer ?
#
loop_
_entity_poly.entity_id
_entity_poly.type
_entity_poly.pdbx_seq_one_letter_code
_entity_poly.pdbx_strand_id
1 'polypeptide(L)'
;MKYANGIAFLLEETDYITVAPSAPWNETSCNRWALPETEKYLAAVVTESMSRFAIDPDRVVLGGTSMGGMGGMALIVRIPDRFAAVYAGSVSWEKAYWKAATGTPLFLIHGANDAIAPGHPKWSLRPKFTDVFFAREADRLLTKYGVEHIYAEHDGGHPSGQAKPQIKRFLGWMQKRTRDPCAAHVFAVSHGDAIVYQPHNRWVSVEQLDEGKLEYDGCVLKDMRGGWKQTLEQFNKAHVVARKSKHSAGYVEARNLGGNRFSLETRNVKTLSLWFHPRMADLNKPIQLTIDGKAQSIEVKPSLTDALRSFERRHDWGLIYHACAVVEIPAE
;
A
#
# COMPACT_ATOMS: atom_id res chain seq x y z
N MET A 1 12.08 -28.85 16.73
CA MET A 1 11.55 -27.69 15.96
C MET A 1 11.96 -27.84 14.49
N LYS A 2 11.01 -28.13 13.59
CA LYS A 2 11.24 -28.36 12.14
C LYS A 2 10.56 -27.26 11.30
N TYR A 3 10.89 -25.98 11.54
CA TYR A 3 10.37 -24.85 10.74
C TYR A 3 11.50 -24.03 10.07
N ALA A 4 12.56 -24.69 9.63
CA ALA A 4 13.71 -24.06 8.96
C ALA A 4 13.46 -23.62 7.50
N ASN A 5 12.19 -23.55 7.05
CA ASN A 5 11.83 -23.29 5.64
C ASN A 5 11.15 -21.93 5.40
N GLY A 6 11.13 -21.03 6.40
CA GLY A 6 10.54 -19.69 6.28
C GLY A 6 11.52 -18.57 6.64
N ILE A 7 11.01 -17.33 6.65
CA ILE A 7 11.80 -16.15 7.05
C ILE A 7 11.96 -16.01 8.57
N ALA A 8 11.31 -16.86 9.37
CA ALA A 8 11.24 -16.75 10.82
C ALA A 8 12.62 -16.65 11.48
N PHE A 9 13.59 -17.49 11.06
CA PHE A 9 14.95 -17.44 11.60
C PHE A 9 15.67 -16.12 11.29
N LEU A 10 15.30 -15.43 10.21
CA LEU A 10 15.87 -14.12 9.87
C LEU A 10 15.20 -12.99 10.67
N LEU A 11 13.96 -13.18 11.12
CA LEU A 11 13.27 -12.20 11.97
C LEU A 11 13.82 -12.20 13.40
N GLU A 12 14.32 -13.35 13.87
CA GLU A 12 15.09 -13.45 15.12
C GLU A 12 16.41 -12.65 15.09
N GLU A 13 16.90 -12.25 13.90
CA GLU A 13 18.07 -11.38 13.74
C GLU A 13 17.73 -9.88 13.90
N THR A 14 16.50 -9.53 14.30
CA THR A 14 16.04 -8.13 14.40
C THR A 14 15.42 -7.83 15.76
N ASP A 15 15.49 -6.55 16.18
CA ASP A 15 14.84 -6.07 17.42
C ASP A 15 13.32 -5.83 17.25
N TYR A 16 12.71 -6.37 16.20
CA TYR A 16 11.29 -6.17 15.90
C TYR A 16 10.42 -7.23 16.55
N ILE A 17 9.32 -6.79 17.15
CA ILE A 17 8.25 -7.69 17.57
C ILE A 17 7.55 -8.20 16.31
N THR A 18 7.62 -9.51 16.08
CA THR A 18 6.98 -10.16 14.94
C THR A 18 5.57 -10.61 15.28
N VAL A 19 4.60 -10.16 14.49
CA VAL A 19 3.20 -10.57 14.61
C VAL A 19 2.77 -11.25 13.31
N ALA A 20 2.23 -12.46 13.41
CA ALA A 20 1.81 -13.28 12.26
C ALA A 20 0.30 -13.57 12.33
N PRO A 21 -0.56 -12.60 11.94
CA PRO A 21 -2.00 -12.79 11.97
C PRO A 21 -2.46 -13.81 10.92
N SER A 22 -3.58 -14.49 11.19
CA SER A 22 -4.22 -15.40 10.25
C SER A 22 -4.93 -14.62 9.15
N ALA A 23 -4.78 -15.05 7.90
CA ALA A 23 -5.46 -14.43 6.77
C ALA A 23 -6.99 -14.54 6.94
N PRO A 24 -7.75 -13.44 6.77
CA PRO A 24 -9.20 -13.48 6.84
C PRO A 24 -9.77 -14.57 5.93
N TRP A 25 -10.71 -15.35 6.48
CA TRP A 25 -11.44 -16.35 5.72
C TRP A 25 -12.66 -15.71 5.07
N ASN A 26 -12.95 -16.11 3.83
CA ASN A 26 -14.16 -15.75 3.13
C ASN A 26 -14.63 -16.96 2.33
N GLU A 27 -15.93 -17.28 2.42
CA GLU A 27 -16.50 -18.48 1.80
C GLU A 27 -16.56 -18.39 0.28
N THR A 28 -16.64 -17.18 -0.28
CA THR A 28 -16.90 -16.93 -1.70
C THR A 28 -15.70 -16.32 -2.42
N SER A 29 -14.65 -15.93 -1.70
CA SER A 29 -13.49 -15.25 -2.26
C SER A 29 -12.17 -15.81 -1.74
N CYS A 30 -11.26 -16.11 -2.67
CA CYS A 30 -9.89 -16.52 -2.36
C CYS A 30 -8.91 -15.34 -2.20
N ASN A 31 -9.41 -14.10 -2.19
CA ASN A 31 -8.58 -12.89 -2.16
C ASN A 31 -7.90 -12.64 -0.81
N ARG A 32 -8.36 -13.27 0.28
CA ARG A 32 -7.68 -13.31 1.59
C ARG A 32 -7.24 -11.91 2.07
N TRP A 33 -5.96 -11.59 2.02
CA TRP A 33 -5.40 -10.29 2.41
C TRP A 33 -5.78 -9.10 1.51
N ALA A 34 -6.46 -9.34 0.39
CA ALA A 34 -6.99 -8.30 -0.49
C ALA A 34 -8.50 -8.06 -0.31
N LEU A 35 -9.14 -8.73 0.65
CA LEU A 35 -10.54 -8.51 1.01
C LEU A 35 -10.76 -7.13 1.65
N PRO A 36 -11.94 -6.49 1.45
CA PRO A 36 -12.28 -5.18 2.05
C PRO A 36 -12.06 -5.10 3.57
N GLU A 37 -12.41 -6.15 4.30
CA GLU A 37 -12.28 -6.23 5.76
C GLU A 37 -10.82 -6.28 6.25
N THR A 38 -9.87 -6.56 5.36
CA THR A 38 -8.46 -6.75 5.74
C THR A 38 -7.84 -5.49 6.33
N GLU A 39 -8.20 -4.31 5.82
CA GLU A 39 -7.65 -3.05 6.30
C GLU A 39 -7.96 -2.83 7.78
N LYS A 40 -9.23 -2.99 8.14
CA LYS A 40 -9.70 -2.91 9.54
C LYS A 40 -9.08 -3.99 10.40
N TYR A 41 -9.03 -5.22 9.89
CA TYR A 41 -8.47 -6.35 10.61
C TYR A 41 -6.99 -6.11 10.95
N LEU A 42 -6.18 -5.70 9.97
CA LEU A 42 -4.77 -5.39 10.20
C LEU A 42 -4.58 -4.15 11.07
N ALA A 43 -5.41 -3.11 10.89
CA ALA A 43 -5.40 -1.96 11.78
C ALA A 43 -5.64 -2.37 13.25
N ALA A 44 -6.62 -3.26 13.49
CA ALA A 44 -6.92 -3.78 14.82
C ALA A 44 -5.79 -4.65 15.37
N VAL A 45 -5.14 -5.48 14.54
CA VAL A 45 -3.96 -6.26 14.96
C VAL A 45 -2.82 -5.34 15.39
N VAL A 46 -2.56 -4.26 14.66
CA VAL A 46 -1.54 -3.27 15.02
C VAL A 46 -1.91 -2.58 16.34
N THR A 47 -3.15 -2.10 16.47
CA THR A 47 -3.62 -1.44 17.69
C THR A 47 -3.55 -2.37 18.92
N GLU A 48 -3.96 -3.63 18.78
CA GLU A 48 -3.87 -4.63 19.86
C GLU A 48 -2.42 -4.98 20.21
N SER A 49 -1.53 -5.00 19.22
CA SER A 49 -0.11 -5.23 19.48
C SER A 49 0.49 -4.05 20.24
N MET A 50 0.13 -2.81 19.87
CA MET A 50 0.57 -1.59 20.56
C MET A 50 -0.01 -1.45 21.98
N SER A 51 -1.15 -2.06 22.27
CA SER A 51 -1.73 -2.05 23.63
C SER A 51 -0.99 -2.99 24.59
N ARG A 52 -0.35 -4.04 24.06
CA ARG A 52 0.33 -5.09 24.84
C ARG A 52 1.85 -4.92 24.90
N PHE A 53 2.43 -4.29 23.88
CA PHE A 53 3.87 -4.17 23.72
C PHE A 53 4.27 -2.72 23.44
N ALA A 54 5.48 -2.34 23.82
CA ALA A 54 6.05 -1.03 23.55
C ALA A 54 6.45 -0.90 22.07
N ILE A 55 5.45 -0.81 21.20
CA ILE A 55 5.62 -0.65 19.76
C ILE A 55 5.62 0.83 19.42
N ASP A 56 6.66 1.28 18.73
CA ASP A 56 6.70 2.58 18.06
C ASP A 56 5.77 2.54 16.82
N PRO A 57 4.68 3.32 16.77
CA PRO A 57 3.75 3.33 15.65
C PRO A 57 4.40 3.78 14.33
N ASP A 58 5.46 4.58 14.40
CA ASP A 58 6.18 5.05 13.22
C ASP A 58 7.21 4.02 12.72
N ARG A 59 7.36 2.87 13.38
CA ARG A 59 8.28 1.80 12.98
C ARG A 59 7.58 0.49 12.65
N VAL A 60 6.27 0.52 12.37
CA VAL A 60 5.51 -0.67 11.94
C VAL A 60 5.82 -1.00 10.48
N VAL A 61 6.20 -2.25 10.20
CA VAL A 61 6.51 -2.74 8.85
C VAL A 61 5.59 -3.90 8.49
N LEU A 62 4.95 -3.83 7.32
CA LEU A 62 4.13 -4.93 6.79
C LEU A 62 5.00 -5.82 5.90
N GLY A 63 4.89 -7.14 6.01
CA GLY A 63 5.65 -8.06 5.19
C GLY A 63 4.92 -9.36 4.88
N GLY A 64 5.09 -9.87 3.66
CA GLY A 64 4.57 -11.18 3.29
C GLY A 64 5.13 -11.72 1.97
N THR A 65 5.07 -13.04 1.80
CA THR A 65 5.43 -13.73 0.55
C THR A 65 4.21 -14.46 -0.02
N SER A 66 4.14 -14.62 -1.35
CA SER A 66 3.05 -15.32 -2.03
C SER A 66 1.70 -14.62 -1.78
N MET A 67 0.70 -15.32 -1.27
CA MET A 67 -0.56 -14.74 -0.79
C MET A 67 -0.35 -13.53 0.14
N GLY A 68 0.67 -13.57 1.01
CA GLY A 68 1.02 -12.43 1.86
C GLY A 68 1.65 -11.27 1.08
N GLY A 69 2.42 -11.56 0.04
CA GLY A 69 2.99 -10.56 -0.87
C GLY A 69 1.91 -9.86 -1.70
N MET A 70 0.92 -10.62 -2.18
CA MET A 70 -0.28 -10.07 -2.83
C MET A 70 -1.03 -9.11 -1.88
N GLY A 71 -1.13 -9.49 -0.60
CA GLY A 71 -1.65 -8.62 0.46
C GLY A 71 -0.84 -7.33 0.61
N GLY A 72 0.50 -7.43 0.66
CA GLY A 72 1.39 -6.26 0.70
C GLY A 72 1.16 -5.30 -0.47
N MET A 73 1.02 -5.83 -1.70
CA MET A 73 0.71 -5.03 -2.90
C MET A 73 -0.65 -4.35 -2.81
N ALA A 74 -1.66 -5.01 -2.25
CA ALA A 74 -3.00 -4.45 -2.08
C ALA A 74 -3.03 -3.37 -0.98
N LEU A 75 -2.38 -3.62 0.15
CA LEU A 75 -2.48 -2.79 1.34
C LEU A 75 -1.60 -1.54 1.27
N ILE A 76 -0.45 -1.59 0.59
CA ILE A 76 0.40 -0.41 0.43
C ILE A 76 -0.32 0.73 -0.30
N VAL A 77 -1.24 0.42 -1.22
CA VAL A 77 -2.01 1.46 -1.93
C VAL A 77 -3.30 1.84 -1.19
N ARG A 78 -3.80 1.02 -0.26
CA ARG A 78 -5.07 1.23 0.47
C ARG A 78 -4.91 1.93 1.81
N ILE A 79 -3.91 1.52 2.58
CA ILE A 79 -3.58 2.05 3.91
C ILE A 79 -2.07 2.38 4.03
N PRO A 80 -1.48 3.11 3.07
CA PRO A 80 -0.04 3.43 3.04
C PRO A 80 0.46 4.06 4.34
N ASP A 81 -0.36 4.95 4.91
CA ASP A 81 -0.05 5.71 6.11
C ASP A 81 0.04 4.86 7.39
N ARG A 82 -0.17 3.55 7.34
CA ARG A 82 0.00 2.65 8.50
C ARG A 82 1.41 2.11 8.65
N PHE A 83 2.26 2.24 7.64
CA PHE A 83 3.52 1.51 7.60
C PHE A 83 4.71 2.44 7.37
N ALA A 84 5.82 2.12 8.02
CA ALA A 84 7.14 2.72 7.75
C ALA A 84 7.73 2.18 6.44
N ALA A 85 7.41 0.92 6.11
CA ALA A 85 7.76 0.26 4.88
C ALA A 85 6.88 -0.97 4.65
N VAL A 86 6.82 -1.45 3.41
CA VAL A 86 6.16 -2.71 3.04
C VAL A 86 7.14 -3.63 2.33
N TYR A 87 7.11 -4.91 2.67
CA TYR A 87 7.76 -5.99 1.92
C TYR A 87 6.71 -6.85 1.22
N ALA A 88 6.93 -7.11 -0.07
CA ALA A 88 6.09 -8.04 -0.84
C ALA A 88 6.97 -9.00 -1.66
N GLY A 89 6.88 -10.29 -1.33
CA GLY A 89 7.61 -11.37 -1.99
C GLY A 89 6.74 -12.22 -2.89
N SER A 90 7.25 -12.70 -4.03
CA SER A 90 6.55 -13.62 -4.96
C SER A 90 5.11 -13.16 -5.26
N VAL A 91 5.00 -11.94 -5.76
CA VAL A 91 3.74 -11.18 -5.84
C VAL A 91 2.93 -11.50 -7.10
N SER A 92 1.62 -11.34 -6.98
CA SER A 92 0.75 -11.08 -8.12
C SER A 92 -0.23 -9.97 -7.75
N TRP A 93 -0.69 -9.22 -8.73
CA TRP A 93 -1.60 -8.10 -8.49
C TRP A 93 -2.44 -7.84 -9.73
N GLU A 94 -3.72 -7.53 -9.53
CA GLU A 94 -4.67 -7.36 -10.65
C GLU A 94 -4.94 -5.91 -10.98
N LYS A 95 -4.87 -5.03 -9.97
CA LYS A 95 -5.24 -3.63 -10.08
C LYS A 95 -4.55 -2.79 -9.00
N ALA A 96 -3.94 -1.68 -9.38
CA ALA A 96 -3.37 -0.71 -8.46
C ALA A 96 -3.35 0.71 -9.05
N TYR A 97 -3.53 1.70 -8.18
CA TYR A 97 -3.18 3.09 -8.47
C TYR A 97 -1.90 3.41 -7.70
N TRP A 98 -0.75 3.13 -8.31
CA TRP A 98 0.54 3.04 -7.61
C TRP A 98 0.96 4.33 -6.90
N LYS A 99 0.58 5.50 -7.43
CA LYS A 99 0.85 6.79 -6.77
C LYS A 99 0.29 6.88 -5.34
N ALA A 100 -0.76 6.11 -5.01
CA ALA A 100 -1.31 6.05 -3.65
C ALA A 100 -0.25 5.62 -2.60
N ALA A 101 0.77 4.86 -2.99
CA ALA A 101 1.85 4.43 -2.10
C ALA A 101 2.88 5.53 -1.79
N THR A 102 2.78 6.72 -2.41
CA THR A 102 3.70 7.84 -2.15
C THR A 102 3.78 8.15 -0.66
N GLY A 103 5.02 8.29 -0.17
CA GLY A 103 5.33 8.45 1.26
C GLY A 103 5.53 7.15 2.03
N THR A 104 5.36 5.99 1.38
CA THR A 104 5.52 4.66 2.00
C THR A 104 6.33 3.75 1.08
N PRO A 105 7.58 3.40 1.43
CA PRO A 105 8.44 2.67 0.52
C PRO A 105 8.11 1.17 0.45
N LEU A 106 8.33 0.58 -0.74
CA LEU A 106 8.10 -0.84 -1.02
C LEU A 106 9.40 -1.60 -1.29
N PHE A 107 9.53 -2.80 -0.74
CA PHE A 107 10.61 -3.73 -1.08
C PHE A 107 10.03 -4.98 -1.74
N LEU A 108 10.34 -5.18 -3.02
CA LEU A 108 9.89 -6.30 -3.83
C LEU A 108 11.00 -7.35 -3.92
N ILE A 109 10.65 -8.61 -3.67
CA ILE A 109 11.54 -9.76 -3.92
C ILE A 109 10.78 -10.78 -4.77
N HIS A 110 11.37 -11.21 -5.89
CA HIS A 110 10.71 -12.19 -6.75
C HIS A 110 11.72 -13.11 -7.42
N GLY A 111 11.38 -14.39 -7.53
CA GLY A 111 12.21 -15.38 -8.21
C GLY A 111 11.98 -15.35 -9.73
N ALA A 112 13.04 -15.25 -10.52
CA ALA A 112 12.98 -15.31 -11.98
C ALA A 112 12.31 -16.60 -12.49
N ASN A 113 12.42 -17.68 -11.72
CA ASN A 113 11.90 -19.02 -12.03
C ASN A 113 10.71 -19.40 -11.13
N ASP A 114 9.93 -18.42 -10.66
CA ASP A 114 8.81 -18.65 -9.74
C ASP A 114 7.67 -19.47 -10.37
N ALA A 115 7.27 -19.12 -11.60
CA ALA A 115 6.31 -19.93 -12.37
C ALA A 115 7.01 -21.13 -13.03
N ILE A 116 6.54 -22.33 -12.74
CA ILE A 116 7.23 -23.59 -13.08
C ILE A 116 6.28 -24.48 -13.85
N ALA A 117 6.68 -24.91 -15.06
CA ALA A 117 5.84 -25.72 -15.93
C ALA A 117 5.52 -27.10 -15.32
N PRO A 118 4.35 -27.70 -15.67
CA PRO A 118 4.06 -29.09 -15.31
C PRO A 118 5.12 -30.02 -15.89
N GLY A 119 5.60 -30.98 -15.09
CA GLY A 119 6.64 -31.93 -15.51
C GLY A 119 8.08 -31.40 -15.41
N HIS A 120 8.31 -30.25 -14.79
CA HIS A 120 9.67 -29.73 -14.58
C HIS A 120 10.53 -30.73 -13.77
N PRO A 121 11.78 -31.03 -14.19
CA PRO A 121 12.56 -32.16 -13.67
C PRO A 121 12.97 -32.01 -12.20
N LYS A 122 13.01 -30.78 -11.68
CA LYS A 122 13.50 -30.46 -10.32
C LYS A 122 12.43 -29.91 -9.38
N TRP A 123 11.32 -29.40 -9.89
CA TRP A 123 10.41 -28.55 -9.11
C TRP A 123 8.97 -28.86 -9.44
N SER A 124 8.09 -28.79 -8.43
CA SER A 124 6.65 -28.94 -8.64
C SER A 124 6.07 -27.76 -9.41
N LEU A 125 5.03 -28.03 -10.21
CA LEU A 125 4.27 -27.03 -10.95
C LEU A 125 3.93 -25.81 -10.07
N ARG A 126 4.23 -24.63 -10.59
CA ARG A 126 3.75 -23.35 -10.06
C ARG A 126 2.95 -22.61 -11.12
N PRO A 127 1.70 -22.24 -10.85
CA PRO A 127 0.84 -21.62 -11.86
C PRO A 127 1.41 -20.32 -12.42
N LYS A 128 1.05 -19.99 -13.66
CA LYS A 128 1.46 -18.74 -14.32
C LYS A 128 1.05 -17.44 -13.61
N PHE A 129 0.14 -17.48 -12.63
CA PHE A 129 -0.14 -16.29 -11.83
C PHE A 129 0.98 -15.93 -10.85
N THR A 130 2.00 -16.77 -10.66
CA THR A 130 3.19 -16.43 -9.83
C THR A 130 4.38 -15.95 -10.66
N ASP A 131 4.19 -15.73 -11.96
CA ASP A 131 5.23 -15.35 -12.90
C ASP A 131 5.92 -14.03 -12.50
N VAL A 132 7.24 -13.95 -12.74
CA VAL A 132 8.07 -12.79 -12.39
C VAL A 132 7.61 -11.50 -13.09
N PHE A 133 6.86 -11.63 -14.18
CA PHE A 133 6.26 -10.49 -14.89
C PHE A 133 5.53 -9.52 -13.94
N PHE A 134 4.78 -10.02 -12.94
CA PHE A 134 4.07 -9.14 -12.01
C PHE A 134 5.00 -8.21 -11.23
N ALA A 135 6.14 -8.72 -10.76
CA ALA A 135 7.10 -7.90 -10.01
C ALA A 135 7.86 -6.93 -10.92
N ARG A 136 8.27 -7.37 -12.12
CA ARG A 136 8.92 -6.51 -13.12
C ARG A 136 8.01 -5.37 -13.59
N GLU A 137 6.72 -5.66 -13.81
CA GLU A 137 5.76 -4.63 -14.21
C GLU A 137 5.46 -3.66 -13.06
N ALA A 138 5.42 -4.14 -11.81
CA ALA A 138 5.33 -3.27 -10.65
C ALA A 138 6.56 -2.34 -10.53
N ASP A 139 7.78 -2.88 -10.64
CA ASP A 139 9.03 -2.11 -10.64
C ASP A 139 9.05 -1.01 -11.72
N ARG A 140 8.69 -1.38 -12.96
CA ARG A 140 8.58 -0.43 -14.08
C ARG A 140 7.59 0.70 -13.79
N LEU A 141 6.41 0.37 -13.25
CA LEU A 141 5.36 1.35 -12.96
C LEU A 141 5.70 2.24 -11.75
N LEU A 142 6.22 1.66 -10.67
CA LEU A 142 6.65 2.41 -9.49
C LEU A 142 7.77 3.39 -9.87
N THR A 143 8.73 2.95 -10.69
CA THR A 143 9.78 3.82 -11.27
C THR A 143 9.16 4.94 -12.10
N LYS A 144 8.25 4.61 -13.02
CA LYS A 144 7.55 5.60 -13.86
C LYS A 144 6.84 6.68 -13.03
N TYR A 145 6.25 6.30 -11.90
CA TYR A 145 5.49 7.22 -11.05
C TYR A 145 6.31 7.87 -9.92
N GLY A 146 7.60 7.55 -9.82
CA GLY A 146 8.47 8.10 -8.78
C GLY A 146 8.13 7.63 -7.36
N VAL A 147 7.51 6.46 -7.21
CA VAL A 147 7.22 5.88 -5.89
C VAL A 147 8.48 5.19 -5.37
N GLU A 148 8.89 5.49 -4.13
CA GLU A 148 10.08 4.88 -3.53
C GLU A 148 9.93 3.36 -3.42
N HIS A 149 10.82 2.62 -4.06
CA HIS A 149 10.84 1.17 -3.98
C HIS A 149 12.23 0.59 -4.24
N ILE A 150 12.42 -0.67 -3.86
CA ILE A 150 13.54 -1.52 -4.26
C ILE A 150 12.97 -2.78 -4.88
N TYR A 151 13.42 -3.13 -6.07
CA TYR A 151 13.20 -4.45 -6.65
C TYR A 151 14.47 -5.31 -6.54
N ALA A 152 14.33 -6.51 -5.97
CA ALA A 152 15.40 -7.47 -5.80
C ALA A 152 14.98 -8.83 -6.37
N GLU A 153 15.26 -9.03 -7.65
CA GLU A 153 15.10 -10.32 -8.32
C GLU A 153 16.19 -11.32 -7.89
N HIS A 154 15.89 -12.62 -7.98
CA HIS A 154 16.86 -13.70 -7.79
C HIS A 154 16.58 -14.88 -8.72
N ASP A 155 17.58 -15.72 -9.02
CA ASP A 155 17.45 -16.84 -9.96
C ASP A 155 16.61 -18.03 -9.43
N GLY A 156 16.02 -17.90 -8.25
CA GLY A 156 15.25 -18.96 -7.61
C GLY A 156 13.79 -19.04 -8.06
N GLY A 157 13.08 -19.99 -7.47
CA GLY A 157 11.63 -20.15 -7.60
C GLY A 157 10.86 -19.53 -6.43
N HIS A 158 9.61 -19.95 -6.28
CA HIS A 158 8.66 -19.39 -5.29
C HIS A 158 9.07 -19.42 -3.80
N PRO A 159 9.83 -20.41 -3.28
CA PRO A 159 10.13 -20.46 -1.85
C PRO A 159 11.05 -19.32 -1.40
N SER A 160 10.65 -18.57 -0.37
CA SER A 160 11.42 -17.46 0.20
C SER A 160 12.81 -17.86 0.70
N GLY A 161 13.02 -19.12 1.08
CA GLY A 161 14.33 -19.66 1.45
C GLY A 161 15.38 -19.59 0.32
N GLN A 162 14.98 -19.39 -0.93
CA GLN A 162 15.89 -19.17 -2.07
C GLN A 162 16.30 -17.71 -2.23
N ALA A 163 15.69 -16.79 -1.47
CA ALA A 163 15.92 -15.34 -1.52
C ALA A 163 16.66 -14.79 -0.29
N LYS A 164 17.44 -15.63 0.42
CA LYS A 164 18.10 -15.25 1.69
C LYS A 164 18.92 -13.95 1.57
N PRO A 165 19.78 -13.75 0.53
CA PRO A 165 20.53 -12.50 0.40
C PRO A 165 19.62 -11.27 0.28
N GLN A 166 18.55 -11.38 -0.49
CA GLN A 166 17.57 -10.31 -0.72
C GLN A 166 16.79 -10.00 0.56
N ILE A 167 16.39 -11.03 1.32
CA ILE A 167 15.72 -10.85 2.60
C ILE A 167 16.64 -10.17 3.62
N LYS A 168 17.91 -10.59 3.72
CA LYS A 168 18.89 -9.91 4.60
C LYS A 168 19.07 -8.43 4.24
N ARG A 169 19.12 -8.13 2.94
CA ARG A 169 19.15 -6.74 2.45
C ARG A 169 17.89 -5.98 2.86
N PHE A 170 16.70 -6.59 2.72
CA PHE A 170 15.45 -6.00 3.19
C PHE A 170 15.49 -5.73 4.69
N LEU A 171 15.90 -6.70 5.51
CA LEU A 171 15.94 -6.54 6.98
C LEU A 171 16.85 -5.39 7.40
N GLY A 172 18.06 -5.28 6.84
CA GLY A 172 18.95 -4.16 7.12
C GLY A 172 18.44 -2.80 6.59
N TRP A 173 17.60 -2.83 5.56
CA TRP A 173 16.98 -1.64 5.00
C TRP A 173 15.76 -1.18 5.81
N MET A 174 14.87 -2.09 6.22
CA MET A 174 13.63 -1.74 6.95
C MET A 174 13.91 -1.18 8.34
N GLN A 175 14.97 -1.64 9.00
CA GLN A 175 15.34 -1.17 10.35
C GLN A 175 15.68 0.32 10.40
N LYS A 176 15.99 0.92 9.25
CA LYS A 176 16.33 2.35 9.11
C LYS A 176 15.11 3.19 8.72
N ARG A 177 13.93 2.58 8.59
CA ARG A 177 12.72 3.25 8.12
C ARG A 177 11.84 3.64 9.30
N THR A 178 11.40 4.88 9.22
CA THR A 178 10.40 5.46 10.11
C THR A 178 9.37 6.12 9.22
N ARG A 179 8.10 5.87 9.49
CA ARG A 179 6.99 6.56 8.86
C ARG A 179 7.03 8.02 9.27
N ASP A 180 6.76 8.93 8.33
CA ASP A 180 6.48 10.32 8.66
C ASP A 180 4.96 10.58 8.60
N PRO A 181 4.28 10.80 9.75
CA PRO A 181 2.88 11.24 9.79
C PRO A 181 2.63 12.51 8.97
N CYS A 182 3.60 13.42 8.93
CA CYS A 182 3.50 14.74 8.32
C CYS A 182 4.13 14.82 6.92
N ALA A 183 4.23 13.68 6.22
CA ALA A 183 4.93 13.56 4.94
C ALA A 183 4.58 14.70 3.98
N ALA A 184 5.60 15.34 3.41
CA ALA A 184 5.43 16.54 2.60
C ALA A 184 4.72 16.31 1.26
N HIS A 185 4.61 15.06 0.80
CA HIS A 185 3.94 14.70 -0.46
C HIS A 185 3.14 13.41 -0.27
N VAL A 186 1.83 13.47 -0.51
CA VAL A 186 0.92 12.34 -0.32
C VAL A 186 -0.11 12.29 -1.44
N PHE A 187 -0.66 11.10 -1.68
CA PHE A 187 -1.86 10.90 -2.50
C PHE A 187 -2.94 10.25 -1.65
N ALA A 188 -4.08 10.92 -1.52
CA ALA A 188 -5.32 10.30 -1.07
C ALA A 188 -6.11 9.86 -2.30
N VAL A 189 -6.44 8.58 -2.41
CA VAL A 189 -7.10 8.00 -3.59
C VAL A 189 -8.32 7.22 -3.11
N SER A 190 -9.46 7.39 -3.80
CA SER A 190 -10.60 6.50 -3.60
C SER A 190 -10.48 5.25 -4.45
N HIS A 191 -10.69 4.09 -3.84
CA HIS A 191 -10.32 2.80 -4.45
C HIS A 191 -11.44 2.14 -5.28
N GLY A 192 -12.20 2.92 -6.06
CA GLY A 192 -13.14 2.34 -7.02
C GLY A 192 -14.31 1.60 -6.37
N ASP A 193 -14.80 0.57 -7.08
CA ASP A 193 -15.89 -0.34 -6.65
C ASP A 193 -15.55 -1.23 -5.44
N ALA A 194 -14.39 -1.05 -4.80
CA ALA A 194 -14.03 -1.75 -3.57
C ALA A 194 -14.49 -0.94 -2.36
N ILE A 195 -15.09 -1.61 -1.38
CA ILE A 195 -15.43 -1.00 -0.08
C ILE A 195 -14.11 -0.72 0.65
N VAL A 196 -13.55 0.47 0.47
CA VAL A 196 -12.48 1.00 1.32
C VAL A 196 -13.12 1.85 2.39
N TYR A 197 -12.70 1.64 3.64
CA TYR A 197 -13.47 2.14 4.78
C TYR A 197 -13.45 3.66 4.89
N GLN A 198 -12.36 4.31 4.45
CA GLN A 198 -12.29 5.74 4.09
C GLN A 198 -11.06 5.99 3.18
N PRO A 199 -11.21 6.74 2.06
CA PRO A 199 -10.12 6.99 1.12
C PRO A 199 -9.22 8.14 1.60
N HIS A 200 -8.35 7.84 2.57
CA HIS A 200 -7.41 8.81 3.14
C HIS A 200 -5.98 8.30 3.24
N ASN A 201 -5.04 9.23 3.20
CA ASN A 201 -3.62 9.00 3.39
C ASN A 201 -3.06 10.14 4.24
N ARG A 202 -2.67 9.83 5.49
CA ARG A 202 -2.14 10.81 6.45
C ARG A 202 -3.10 12.00 6.63
N TRP A 203 -2.67 13.18 6.19
CA TRP A 203 -3.31 14.45 6.43
C TRP A 203 -4.36 14.84 5.36
N VAL A 204 -4.70 13.94 4.45
CA VAL A 204 -5.69 14.19 3.38
C VAL A 204 -6.73 13.08 3.34
N SER A 205 -8.02 13.45 3.28
CA SER A 205 -9.14 12.56 3.02
C SER A 205 -9.91 13.01 1.79
N VAL A 206 -10.32 12.06 0.94
CA VAL A 206 -11.34 12.30 -0.09
C VAL A 206 -12.71 12.07 0.56
N GLU A 207 -13.59 13.08 0.54
CA GLU A 207 -14.89 13.01 1.21
C GLU A 207 -15.99 12.67 0.20
N GLN A 208 -15.99 13.32 -0.96
CA GLN A 208 -16.95 13.10 -2.02
C GLN A 208 -16.29 13.11 -3.39
N LEU A 209 -16.70 12.19 -4.25
CA LEU A 209 -16.29 12.14 -5.65
C LEU A 209 -17.27 12.88 -6.56
N ASP A 210 -16.78 13.30 -7.72
CA ASP A 210 -17.62 13.58 -8.87
C ASP A 210 -17.93 12.27 -9.66
N GLU A 211 -18.65 12.38 -10.77
CA GLU A 211 -19.14 11.23 -11.56
C GLU A 211 -18.13 10.65 -12.58
N GLY A 212 -16.87 11.04 -12.47
CA GLY A 212 -15.76 10.61 -13.33
C GLY A 212 -15.14 9.27 -12.97
N LYS A 213 -14.06 8.94 -13.68
CA LYS A 213 -13.32 7.68 -13.51
C LYS A 213 -11.81 7.92 -13.52
N LEU A 214 -11.09 7.13 -12.73
CA LEU A 214 -9.63 7.02 -12.83
C LEU A 214 -9.23 5.76 -13.58
N GLU A 215 -8.12 5.85 -14.31
CA GLU A 215 -7.46 4.70 -14.91
C GLU A 215 -6.49 4.08 -13.92
N TYR A 216 -6.64 2.78 -13.67
CA TYR A 216 -5.79 1.95 -12.85
C TYR A 216 -4.90 1.06 -13.73
N ASP A 217 -3.67 0.87 -13.27
CA ASP A 217 -2.79 -0.16 -13.80
C ASP A 217 -3.25 -1.53 -13.31
N GLY A 218 -2.95 -2.58 -14.08
CA GLY A 218 -3.26 -3.95 -13.72
C GLY A 218 -2.40 -4.94 -14.48
N CYS A 219 -2.32 -6.15 -13.97
CA CYS A 219 -1.82 -7.30 -14.70
C CYS A 219 -2.94 -8.34 -14.83
N VAL A 220 -3.03 -9.00 -15.98
CA VAL A 220 -4.01 -10.05 -16.21
C VAL A 220 -3.37 -11.25 -16.88
N LEU A 221 -3.75 -12.43 -16.42
CA LEU A 221 -3.37 -13.67 -17.11
C LEU A 221 -4.23 -13.81 -18.37
N LYS A 222 -3.58 -13.86 -19.53
CA LYS A 222 -4.22 -14.09 -20.83
C LYS A 222 -4.23 -15.56 -21.19
N ASP A 223 -5.19 -15.90 -22.04
CA ASP A 223 -5.31 -17.18 -22.71
C ASP A 223 -5.40 -18.41 -21.79
N MET A 224 -5.91 -18.24 -20.56
CA MET A 224 -6.48 -19.27 -19.67
C MET A 224 -6.95 -18.71 -18.30
N ARG A 225 -7.79 -19.45 -17.57
CA ARG A 225 -7.93 -19.27 -16.10
C ARG A 225 -6.75 -19.96 -15.41
N GLY A 226 -5.94 -19.18 -14.68
CA GLY A 226 -4.81 -19.69 -13.91
C GLY A 226 -5.25 -20.73 -12.89
N GLY A 227 -4.43 -21.75 -12.62
CA GLY A 227 -4.79 -22.75 -11.63
C GLY A 227 -3.74 -23.83 -11.45
N TRP A 228 -3.89 -24.59 -10.37
CA TRP A 228 -2.97 -25.65 -9.98
C TRP A 228 -3.08 -26.93 -10.82
N LYS A 229 -4.01 -26.98 -11.78
CA LYS A 229 -4.30 -28.16 -12.62
C LYS A 229 -4.03 -27.92 -14.11
N GLN A 230 -3.13 -27.00 -14.46
CA GLN A 230 -2.80 -26.68 -15.86
C GLN A 230 -1.99 -27.80 -16.53
N THR A 231 -2.26 -28.09 -17.80
CA THR A 231 -1.41 -28.93 -18.66
C THR A 231 -0.18 -28.17 -19.17
N LEU A 232 0.83 -28.87 -19.69
CA LEU A 232 2.03 -28.22 -20.26
C LEU A 232 1.68 -27.31 -21.45
N GLU A 233 0.78 -27.76 -22.33
CA GLU A 233 0.30 -26.96 -23.46
C GLU A 233 -0.39 -25.67 -22.98
N GLN A 234 -1.27 -25.79 -21.99
CA GLN A 234 -1.96 -24.66 -21.38
C GLN A 234 -0.98 -23.69 -20.69
N PHE A 235 0.00 -24.22 -19.96
CA PHE A 235 1.03 -23.41 -19.31
C PHE A 235 1.87 -22.62 -20.32
N ASN A 236 2.22 -23.24 -21.46
CA ASN A 236 3.01 -22.60 -22.51
C ASN A 236 2.22 -21.53 -23.28
N LYS A 237 0.91 -21.67 -23.40
CA LYS A 237 0.03 -20.66 -24.03
C LYS A 237 -0.24 -19.46 -23.10
N ALA A 238 -0.35 -19.71 -21.79
CA ALA A 238 -0.68 -18.69 -20.82
C ALA A 238 0.49 -17.73 -20.57
N HIS A 239 0.19 -16.43 -20.57
CA HIS A 239 1.16 -15.38 -20.28
C HIS A 239 0.47 -14.20 -19.56
N VAL A 240 1.23 -13.50 -18.73
CA VAL A 240 0.74 -12.33 -17.98
C VAL A 240 1.03 -11.09 -18.81
N VAL A 241 0.04 -10.20 -18.93
CA VAL A 241 0.18 -8.92 -19.64
C VAL A 241 -0.25 -7.76 -18.78
N ALA A 242 0.34 -6.60 -19.02
CA ALA A 242 -0.13 -5.33 -18.47
C ALA A 242 -1.51 -4.98 -19.06
N ARG A 243 -2.33 -4.32 -18.24
CA ARG A 243 -3.68 -3.87 -18.59
C ARG A 243 -3.95 -2.51 -17.96
N LYS A 244 -4.84 -1.76 -18.59
CA LYS A 244 -5.48 -0.58 -18.00
C LYS A 244 -6.96 -0.84 -17.76
N SER A 245 -7.52 -0.27 -16.69
CA SER A 245 -8.95 -0.35 -16.42
C SER A 245 -9.47 0.91 -15.74
N LYS A 246 -10.69 1.36 -16.07
CA LYS A 246 -11.29 2.57 -15.52
C LYS A 246 -12.26 2.24 -14.39
N HIS A 247 -12.20 2.96 -13.28
CA HIS A 247 -13.00 2.73 -12.06
C HIS A 247 -13.59 4.05 -11.56
N SER A 248 -14.77 3.99 -10.93
CA SER A 248 -15.40 5.16 -10.29
C SER A 248 -14.58 5.58 -9.07
N ALA A 249 -13.66 6.52 -9.27
CA ALA A 249 -12.62 6.85 -8.32
C ALA A 249 -12.13 8.28 -8.55
N GLY A 250 -11.44 8.83 -7.57
CA GLY A 250 -10.83 10.15 -7.61
C GLY A 250 -9.60 10.21 -6.71
N TYR A 251 -8.78 11.24 -6.87
CA TYR A 251 -7.61 11.44 -6.04
C TYR A 251 -7.37 12.91 -5.71
N VAL A 252 -6.61 13.10 -4.63
CA VAL A 252 -5.96 14.36 -4.28
C VAL A 252 -4.47 14.08 -4.14
N GLU A 253 -3.66 14.70 -5.00
CA GLU A 253 -2.22 14.84 -4.81
C GLU A 253 -1.99 16.09 -3.97
N ALA A 254 -1.35 15.94 -2.81
CA ALA A 254 -1.17 17.04 -1.88
C ALA A 254 0.30 17.21 -1.50
N ARG A 255 0.75 18.46 -1.46
CA ARG A 255 2.10 18.82 -1.03
C ARG A 255 2.07 19.89 0.06
N ASN A 256 2.87 19.68 1.11
CA ASN A 256 3.20 20.70 2.09
C ASN A 256 4.46 21.43 1.60
N LEU A 257 4.32 22.70 1.23
CA LEU A 257 5.40 23.54 0.69
C LEU A 257 6.12 24.34 1.80
N GLY A 258 5.75 24.13 3.06
CA GLY A 258 6.25 24.86 4.22
C GLY A 258 5.73 26.30 4.30
N GLY A 259 5.87 26.89 5.49
CA GLY A 259 5.43 28.26 5.75
C GLY A 259 3.93 28.46 5.53
N ASN A 260 3.11 27.51 6.01
CA ASN A 260 1.65 27.50 5.87
C ASN A 260 1.13 27.41 4.43
N ARG A 261 1.96 26.95 3.47
CA ARG A 261 1.55 26.82 2.06
C ARG A 261 1.38 25.36 1.68
N PHE A 262 0.27 25.05 1.01
CA PHE A 262 -0.05 23.72 0.52
C PHE A 262 -0.54 23.80 -0.92
N SER A 263 -0.15 22.84 -1.75
CA SER A 263 -0.68 22.69 -3.12
C SER A 263 -1.43 21.38 -3.25
N LEU A 264 -2.60 21.44 -3.87
CA LEU A 264 -3.47 20.30 -4.15
C LEU A 264 -3.72 20.22 -5.66
N GLU A 265 -3.54 19.04 -6.23
CA GLU A 265 -4.05 18.69 -7.55
C GLU A 265 -5.10 17.61 -7.39
N THR A 266 -6.28 17.83 -7.97
CA THR A 266 -7.41 16.94 -7.79
C THR A 266 -7.86 16.32 -9.11
N ARG A 267 -8.50 15.16 -8.99
CA ARG A 267 -9.17 14.52 -10.12
C ARG A 267 -10.40 13.79 -9.62
N ASN A 268 -11.56 14.18 -10.13
CA ASN A 268 -12.84 13.56 -9.78
C ASN A 268 -13.16 13.60 -8.27
N VAL A 269 -12.93 14.76 -7.66
CA VAL A 269 -13.16 14.98 -6.23
C VAL A 269 -13.98 16.25 -6.10
N LYS A 270 -15.14 16.14 -5.45
CA LYS A 270 -16.03 17.26 -5.17
C LYS A 270 -15.68 17.94 -3.86
N THR A 271 -15.42 17.14 -2.83
CA THR A 271 -15.05 17.65 -1.50
C THR A 271 -13.94 16.79 -0.90
N LEU A 272 -13.07 17.44 -0.13
CA LEU A 272 -11.96 16.80 0.58
C LEU A 272 -11.81 17.39 1.98
N SER A 273 -11.10 16.66 2.86
CA SER A 273 -10.66 17.19 4.15
C SER A 273 -9.14 17.27 4.21
N LEU A 274 -8.64 18.41 4.68
CA LEU A 274 -7.25 18.61 5.07
C LEU A 274 -7.14 18.59 6.59
N TRP A 275 -6.21 17.81 7.09
CA TRP A 275 -5.99 17.62 8.52
C TRP A 275 -4.63 18.21 8.91
N PHE A 276 -4.60 19.07 9.92
CA PHE A 276 -3.39 19.82 10.25
C PHE A 276 -2.82 19.43 11.61
N HIS A 277 -1.51 19.16 11.63
CA HIS A 277 -0.72 19.05 12.85
C HIS A 277 0.10 20.34 13.04
N PRO A 278 0.30 20.83 14.27
CA PRO A 278 1.21 21.95 14.55
C PRO A 278 2.67 21.79 14.07
N ARG A 279 3.07 20.59 13.65
CA ARG A 279 4.39 20.29 13.06
C ARG A 279 4.46 20.66 11.58
N MET A 280 3.30 20.82 10.94
CA MET A 280 3.15 21.05 9.50
C MET A 280 2.89 22.53 9.18
N ALA A 281 2.20 23.24 10.08
CA ALA A 281 1.80 24.62 9.90
C ALA A 281 1.59 25.33 11.25
N ASP A 282 1.80 26.65 11.26
CA ASP A 282 1.45 27.55 12.35
C ASP A 282 -0.05 27.87 12.30
N LEU A 283 -0.84 27.19 13.12
CA LEU A 283 -2.31 27.30 13.09
C LEU A 283 -2.84 28.62 13.66
N ASN A 284 -1.96 29.54 14.08
CA ASN A 284 -2.33 30.92 14.41
C ASN A 284 -2.27 31.87 13.21
N LYS A 285 -1.82 31.36 12.05
CA LYS A 285 -1.74 32.12 10.80
C LYS A 285 -2.62 31.47 9.74
N PRO A 286 -3.11 32.26 8.77
CA PRO A 286 -3.85 31.71 7.65
C PRO A 286 -3.05 30.63 6.90
N ILE A 287 -3.73 29.58 6.48
CA ILE A 287 -3.20 28.53 5.60
C ILE A 287 -3.46 28.94 4.15
N GLN A 288 -2.40 28.96 3.35
CA GLN A 288 -2.47 29.28 1.92
C GLN A 288 -2.56 27.98 1.13
N LEU A 289 -3.67 27.80 0.42
CA LEU A 289 -3.92 26.68 -0.47
C LEU A 289 -3.81 27.13 -1.92
N THR A 290 -3.24 26.27 -2.76
CA THR A 290 -3.37 26.35 -4.22
C THR A 290 -4.01 25.07 -4.69
N ILE A 291 -5.24 25.14 -5.16
CA ILE A 291 -6.06 23.98 -5.53
C ILE A 291 -6.34 24.06 -7.02
N ASP A 292 -5.79 23.13 -7.80
CA ASP A 292 -5.92 23.12 -9.27
C ASP A 292 -5.58 24.48 -9.90
N GLY A 293 -4.51 25.11 -9.38
CA GLY A 293 -4.01 26.43 -9.80
C GLY A 293 -4.75 27.63 -9.20
N LYS A 294 -5.88 27.45 -8.51
CA LYS A 294 -6.66 28.52 -7.86
C LYS A 294 -6.17 28.73 -6.43
N ALA A 295 -5.81 29.96 -6.08
CA ALA A 295 -5.36 30.31 -4.73
C ALA A 295 -6.53 30.55 -3.77
N GLN A 296 -6.43 30.05 -2.55
CA GLN A 296 -7.39 30.26 -1.48
C GLN A 296 -6.66 30.37 -0.13
N SER A 297 -7.15 31.24 0.74
CA SER A 297 -6.68 31.32 2.13
C SER A 297 -7.77 30.80 3.06
N ILE A 298 -7.41 29.94 4.00
CA ILE A 298 -8.32 29.43 5.03
C ILE A 298 -7.76 29.67 6.42
N GLU A 299 -8.64 29.80 7.40
CA GLU A 299 -8.28 29.77 8.81
C GLU A 299 -8.77 28.46 9.41
N VAL A 300 -7.89 27.81 10.17
CA VAL A 300 -8.20 26.57 10.90
C VAL A 300 -7.71 26.72 12.32
N LYS A 301 -8.50 26.24 13.28
CA LYS A 301 -8.12 26.28 14.70
C LYS A 301 -8.11 24.87 15.26
N PRO A 302 -7.12 24.54 16.11
CA PRO A 302 -7.14 23.29 16.85
C PRO A 302 -8.44 23.10 17.65
N SER A 303 -9.00 21.91 17.62
CA SER A 303 -10.14 21.54 18.45
C SER A 303 -9.99 20.10 18.99
N LEU A 304 -10.49 19.86 20.20
CA LEU A 304 -10.52 18.50 20.76
C LEU A 304 -11.37 17.57 19.88
N THR A 305 -12.46 18.07 19.31
CA THR A 305 -13.33 17.32 18.41
C THR A 305 -12.59 16.83 17.18
N ASP A 306 -11.80 17.69 16.51
CA ASP A 306 -11.02 17.27 15.34
C ASP A 306 -9.89 16.31 15.71
N ALA A 307 -9.24 16.51 16.86
CA ALA A 307 -8.24 15.57 17.37
C ALA A 307 -8.84 14.17 17.61
N LEU A 308 -10.03 14.08 18.21
CA LEU A 308 -10.73 12.82 18.44
C LEU A 308 -11.18 12.18 17.12
N ARG A 309 -11.77 12.95 16.20
CA ARG A 309 -12.12 12.46 14.84
C ARG A 309 -10.88 11.95 14.10
N SER A 310 -9.75 12.64 14.22
CA SER A 310 -8.49 12.22 13.64
C SER A 310 -8.00 10.91 14.25
N PHE A 311 -8.09 10.77 15.57
CA PHE A 311 -7.70 9.53 16.25
C PHE A 311 -8.58 8.36 15.82
N GLU A 312 -9.90 8.53 15.72
CA GLU A 312 -10.84 7.48 15.31
C GLU A 312 -10.58 6.94 13.89
N ARG A 313 -10.01 7.76 12.99
CA ARG A 313 -9.65 7.32 11.63
C ARG A 313 -8.62 6.19 11.61
N ARG A 314 -7.75 6.11 12.63
CA ARG A 314 -6.57 5.22 12.61
C ARG A 314 -6.26 4.51 13.93
N HIS A 315 -6.79 4.96 15.06
CA HIS A 315 -6.42 4.54 16.42
C HIS A 315 -4.89 4.56 16.62
N ASP A 316 -4.27 5.63 16.16
CA ASP A 316 -2.82 5.83 16.13
C ASP A 316 -2.49 7.24 16.64
N TRP A 317 -1.85 7.31 17.80
CA TRP A 317 -1.47 8.56 18.44
C TRP A 317 -0.47 9.37 17.62
N GLY A 318 0.34 8.72 16.76
CA GLY A 318 1.27 9.40 15.85
C GLY A 318 0.57 10.10 14.67
N LEU A 319 -0.69 9.77 14.39
CA LEU A 319 -1.50 10.34 13.30
C LEU A 319 -2.63 11.26 13.80
N ILE A 320 -2.46 11.91 14.96
CA ILE A 320 -3.44 12.88 15.46
C ILE A 320 -3.20 14.26 14.84
N TYR A 321 -4.14 14.69 14.02
CA TYR A 321 -4.23 16.05 13.51
C TYR A 321 -5.24 16.83 14.35
N HIS A 322 -4.87 18.05 14.71
CA HIS A 322 -5.57 18.82 15.74
C HIS A 322 -6.63 19.74 15.13
N ALA A 323 -6.59 20.00 13.83
CA ALA A 323 -7.55 20.81 13.12
C ALA A 323 -7.92 20.16 11.79
N CYS A 324 -9.15 20.38 11.34
CA CYS A 324 -9.65 19.91 10.05
C CYS A 324 -10.25 21.07 9.25
N ALA A 325 -9.95 21.13 7.96
CA ALA A 325 -10.68 21.97 7.01
C ALA A 325 -11.34 21.08 5.96
N VAL A 326 -12.66 21.21 5.80
CA VAL A 326 -13.36 20.66 4.65
C VAL A 326 -13.28 21.70 3.53
N VAL A 327 -12.88 21.25 2.35
CA VAL A 327 -12.68 22.09 1.18
C VAL A 327 -13.53 21.55 0.04
N GLU A 328 -14.33 22.43 -0.55
CA GLU A 328 -15.05 22.15 -1.78
C GLU A 328 -14.16 22.47 -2.97
N ILE A 329 -14.09 21.55 -3.93
CA ILE A 329 -13.34 21.77 -5.17
C ILE A 329 -14.20 22.66 -6.07
N PRO A 330 -13.68 23.82 -6.49
CA PRO A 330 -14.43 24.69 -7.39
C PRO A 330 -14.79 23.92 -8.66
N ALA A 331 -16.05 24.00 -9.09
CA ALA A 331 -16.43 23.51 -10.41
C ALA A 331 -15.53 24.17 -11.47
N GLU A 332 -15.18 23.40 -12.51
CA GLU A 332 -14.41 23.91 -13.66
C GLU A 332 -15.13 25.06 -14.36
#